data_AF-A0A0X3PE49-F1
#
_entry.id   AF-A0A0X3PE49-F1
#
_cell.length_a   1.000
_cell.length_b   1.000
_cell.length_c   1.000
_cell.angle_alpha   90.00
_cell.angle_beta   90.00
_cell.angle_gamma   90.00
#
_symmetry.space_group_name_H-M   'P 1'
#
loop_
_entity.id
_entity.type
_entity.pdbx_description
1 polymer ?
#
loop_
_entity_poly.entity_id
_entity_poly.type
_entity_poly.pdbx_seq_one_letter_code
_entity_poly.pdbx_strand_id
1 'polypeptide(L)'
;MQDIRGANTFNTCNLCFKIISNVTKHPSACGFLHEFNIYFALRLHRVRLRHRKPSALLQDRSSNNTMAAILLDLLVEFLSTHLMKSFPFEIYGHCLDTCFHLLSHQREHSIRLDYDWRQLWKALFDLSRFVVKIARPSASCLKVLALLRKIVGVFNFFITCGDGFLQGPDVYDELYYELIRMASVVEGINEFCHQTSTSSDAQLKSVANELLLDSANMRAIVKHFEAKINAYASKSNLASLTEAQVYEVIRENYDALTLRVFEDLHTHFDLPFPNAAQFEKDALLEMIQQSRRFCLNASVAFQSRFSELSVIH
;
A
#
# COMPACT_ATOMS: atom_id res chain seq x y z
N MET A 1 -7.43 -14.82 -1.56
CA MET A 1 -6.39 -13.85 -1.95
C MET A 1 -5.01 -14.45 -2.19
N GLN A 2 -4.76 -15.77 -2.03
CA GLN A 2 -3.39 -16.33 -2.14
C GLN A 2 -2.97 -16.74 -3.56
N ASP A 3 -3.93 -17.05 -4.43
CA ASP A 3 -3.66 -17.32 -5.84
C ASP A 3 -4.48 -16.36 -6.69
N ILE A 4 -3.78 -15.51 -7.43
CA ILE A 4 -4.35 -14.55 -8.39
C ILE A 4 -3.85 -14.81 -9.81
N ARG A 5 -3.23 -15.96 -10.07
CA ARG A 5 -2.62 -16.27 -11.38
C ARG A 5 -3.67 -16.62 -12.44
N GLY A 6 -4.83 -17.13 -12.02
CA GLY A 6 -5.96 -17.38 -12.92
C GLY A 6 -6.79 -16.12 -13.18
N ALA A 7 -7.31 -15.95 -14.39
CA ALA A 7 -8.12 -14.78 -14.77
C ALA A 7 -9.35 -14.59 -13.85
N ASN A 8 -10.09 -15.66 -13.54
CA ASN A 8 -11.27 -15.56 -12.68
C ASN A 8 -10.92 -15.19 -11.24
N THR A 9 -9.85 -15.78 -10.70
CA THR A 9 -9.36 -15.46 -9.35
C THR A 9 -8.83 -14.04 -9.27
N PHE A 10 -8.19 -13.55 -10.34
CA PHE A 10 -7.75 -12.17 -10.48
C PHE A 10 -8.96 -11.23 -10.47
N ASN A 11 -9.96 -11.46 -11.34
CA ASN A 11 -11.14 -10.61 -11.46
C ASN A 11 -11.92 -10.54 -10.13
N THR A 12 -12.08 -11.68 -9.47
CA THR A 12 -12.72 -11.75 -8.13
C THR A 12 -11.92 -10.96 -7.10
N CYS A 13 -10.59 -11.13 -7.08
CA CYS A 13 -9.72 -10.39 -6.16
C CYS A 13 -9.79 -8.88 -6.41
N ASN A 14 -9.71 -8.46 -7.68
CA ASN A 14 -9.82 -7.06 -8.07
C ASN A 14 -11.16 -6.46 -7.64
N LEU A 15 -12.27 -7.17 -7.87
CA LEU A 15 -13.58 -6.73 -7.41
C LEU A 15 -13.65 -6.58 -5.88
N CYS A 16 -13.09 -7.53 -5.12
CA CYS A 16 -13.05 -7.43 -3.66
C CYS A 16 -12.29 -6.17 -3.20
N PHE A 17 -11.10 -5.92 -3.73
CA PHE A 17 -10.32 -4.72 -3.38
C PHE A 17 -11.01 -3.43 -3.82
N LYS A 18 -11.68 -3.44 -4.96
CA LYS A 18 -12.48 -2.31 -5.43
C LYS A 18 -13.66 -2.03 -4.49
N ILE A 19 -14.40 -3.06 -4.05
CA ILE A 19 -15.49 -2.90 -3.09
C ILE A 19 -14.94 -2.31 -1.78
N ILE A 20 -13.86 -2.87 -1.27
CA ILE A 20 -13.20 -2.40 -0.04
C ILE A 20 -12.77 -0.93 -0.17
N SER A 21 -12.14 -0.55 -1.28
CA SER A 21 -11.70 0.82 -1.55
C SER A 21 -12.89 1.80 -1.60
N ASN A 22 -13.99 1.42 -2.25
CA ASN A 22 -15.20 2.25 -2.30
C ASN A 22 -15.92 2.35 -0.96
N VAL A 23 -16.00 1.25 -0.20
CA VAL A 23 -16.61 1.24 1.15
C VAL A 23 -15.82 2.14 2.10
N THR A 24 -14.49 2.06 2.08
CA THR A 24 -13.63 2.88 2.94
C THR A 24 -13.65 4.37 2.59
N LYS A 25 -14.04 4.74 1.36
CA LYS A 25 -14.28 6.13 0.98
C LYS A 25 -15.51 6.74 1.68
N HIS A 26 -16.47 5.92 2.11
CA HIS A 26 -17.68 6.41 2.78
C HIS A 26 -17.42 6.68 4.27
N PRO A 27 -17.57 7.92 4.77
CA PRO A 27 -17.17 8.30 6.14
C PRO A 27 -17.79 7.41 7.23
N SER A 28 -19.09 7.09 7.13
CA SER A 28 -19.76 6.25 8.14
C SER A 28 -19.27 4.81 8.14
N ALA A 29 -18.92 4.27 6.97
CA ALA A 29 -18.42 2.90 6.89
C ALA A 29 -16.97 2.85 7.37
N CYS A 30 -16.16 3.85 7.01
CA CYS A 30 -14.81 3.99 7.54
C CYS A 30 -14.80 4.17 9.07
N GLY A 31 -15.73 4.96 9.61
CA GLY A 31 -15.93 5.12 11.05
C GLY A 31 -16.27 3.80 11.75
N PHE A 32 -17.18 3.01 11.18
CA PHE A 32 -17.48 1.67 11.69
C PHE A 32 -16.24 0.77 11.74
N LEU A 33 -15.33 0.86 10.75
CA LEU A 33 -14.10 0.07 10.75
C LEU A 33 -13.15 0.45 11.90
N HIS A 34 -13.20 1.69 12.38
CA HIS A 34 -12.35 2.19 13.46
C HIS A 34 -12.98 2.07 14.85
N GLU A 35 -14.17 1.47 14.96
CA GLU A 35 -14.88 1.33 16.23
C GLU A 35 -14.17 0.32 17.15
N PHE A 36 -13.76 0.78 18.35
CA PHE A 36 -13.08 -0.05 19.34
C PHE A 36 -14.03 -0.95 20.14
N ASN A 37 -15.31 -0.58 20.21
CA ASN A 37 -16.30 -1.30 21.03
C ASN A 37 -16.85 -2.56 20.37
N ILE A 38 -16.49 -2.84 19.11
CA ILE A 38 -16.96 -4.03 18.41
C ILE A 38 -15.87 -5.10 18.44
N TYR A 39 -16.19 -6.24 19.05
CA TYR A 39 -15.28 -7.38 19.12
C TYR A 39 -15.33 -8.19 17.83
N PHE A 40 -14.16 -8.43 17.23
CA PHE A 40 -14.00 -9.32 16.10
C PHE A 40 -12.98 -10.41 16.40
N ALA A 41 -13.30 -11.62 15.98
CA ALA A 41 -12.35 -12.74 15.94
C ALA A 41 -12.06 -13.05 14.47
N LEU A 42 -10.99 -12.46 13.93
CA LEU A 42 -10.55 -12.68 12.56
C LEU A 42 -9.15 -13.26 12.57
N ARG A 43 -9.00 -14.41 11.92
CA ARG A 43 -7.72 -15.06 11.69
C ARG A 43 -7.28 -14.77 10.27
N LEU A 44 -6.23 -13.97 10.13
CA LEU A 44 -5.63 -13.70 8.83
C LEU A 44 -4.68 -14.84 8.48
N HIS A 45 -4.98 -15.55 7.39
CA HIS A 45 -4.07 -16.54 6.85
C HIS A 45 -2.96 -15.85 6.06
N ARG A 46 -1.74 -15.99 6.56
CA ARG A 46 -0.53 -15.42 5.97
C ARG A 46 0.15 -16.43 5.04
N VAL A 47 0.71 -15.98 3.93
CA VAL A 47 1.41 -16.85 2.98
C VAL A 47 2.70 -17.37 3.62
N ARG A 48 3.05 -18.63 3.33
CA ARG A 48 4.34 -19.20 3.74
C ARG A 48 5.47 -18.53 2.97
N LEU A 49 6.29 -17.75 3.68
CA LEU A 49 7.52 -17.17 3.17
C LEU A 49 8.72 -17.87 3.83
N ARG A 50 9.83 -18.03 3.09
CA ARG A 50 11.02 -18.76 3.59
C ARG A 50 11.60 -18.21 4.90
N HIS A 51 11.43 -16.90 5.13
CA HIS A 51 11.90 -16.20 6.33
C HIS A 51 10.84 -16.07 7.43
N ARG A 52 9.60 -16.52 7.20
CA ARG A 52 8.49 -16.37 8.14
C ARG A 52 8.40 -17.59 9.05
N LYS A 53 8.46 -17.35 10.36
CA LYS A 53 8.29 -18.40 11.38
C LYS A 53 6.91 -19.07 11.26
N PRO A 54 6.76 -20.37 11.56
CA PRO A 54 5.47 -21.06 11.49
C PRO A 54 4.37 -20.43 12.36
N SER A 55 4.73 -19.84 13.51
CA SER A 55 3.80 -19.12 14.39
C SER A 55 3.23 -17.83 13.78
N ALA A 56 3.86 -17.29 12.74
CA ALA A 56 3.41 -16.09 12.04
C ALA A 56 2.49 -16.41 10.83
N LEU A 57 2.11 -17.68 10.63
CA LEU A 57 1.20 -18.11 9.56
C LEU A 57 -0.27 -17.83 9.87
N LEU A 58 -0.60 -17.75 11.16
CA LEU A 58 -1.90 -17.32 11.65
C LEU A 58 -1.65 -16.09 12.51
N GLN A 59 -2.02 -14.92 12.00
CA GLN A 59 -2.04 -13.74 12.84
C GLN A 59 -3.38 -13.72 13.55
N ASP A 60 -3.33 -13.90 14.86
CA ASP A 60 -4.50 -13.75 15.70
C ASP A 60 -4.58 -12.31 16.19
N ARG A 61 -5.58 -11.58 15.69
CA ARG A 61 -5.93 -10.24 16.15
C ARG A 61 -7.17 -10.28 17.05
N SER A 62 -7.56 -11.46 17.54
CA SER A 62 -8.71 -11.60 18.43
C SER A 62 -8.52 -10.76 19.69
N SER A 63 -9.46 -9.84 19.93
CA SER A 63 -9.54 -8.84 21.02
C SER A 63 -8.63 -7.61 20.89
N ASN A 64 -9.22 -6.44 21.20
CA ASN A 64 -8.67 -5.08 21.25
C ASN A 64 -8.22 -4.42 19.93
N ASN A 65 -8.33 -5.08 18.77
CA ASN A 65 -8.00 -4.47 17.47
C ASN A 65 -9.27 -4.07 16.70
N THR A 66 -9.24 -2.89 16.08
CA THR A 66 -10.31 -2.41 15.18
C THR A 66 -10.29 -3.18 13.86
N MET A 67 -11.41 -3.18 13.11
CA MET A 67 -11.43 -3.76 11.76
C MET A 67 -10.45 -3.04 10.82
N ALA A 68 -10.22 -1.74 11.04
CA ALA A 68 -9.24 -0.96 10.31
C ALA A 68 -7.83 -1.53 10.48
N ALA A 69 -7.41 -1.90 11.70
CA ALA A 69 -6.11 -2.53 11.94
C ALA A 69 -5.99 -3.89 11.23
N ILE A 70 -7.04 -4.70 11.25
CA ILE A 70 -7.08 -6.01 10.56
C ILE A 70 -7.05 -5.82 9.03
N LEU A 71 -7.75 -4.81 8.52
CA LEU A 71 -7.73 -4.47 7.12
C LEU A 71 -6.34 -3.98 6.71
N LEU A 72 -5.66 -3.15 7.50
CA LEU A 72 -4.27 -2.76 7.28
C LEU A 72 -3.33 -3.98 7.24
N ASP A 73 -3.46 -4.94 8.15
CA ASP A 73 -2.68 -6.18 8.11
C ASP A 73 -2.92 -6.96 6.80
N LEU A 74 -4.18 -7.02 6.31
CA LEU A 74 -4.51 -7.63 5.02
C LEU A 74 -3.84 -6.90 3.85
N LEU A 75 -3.91 -5.56 3.85
CA LEU A 75 -3.26 -4.73 2.82
C LEU A 75 -1.75 -4.99 2.82
N VAL A 76 -1.10 -4.95 3.99
CA VAL A 76 0.35 -5.21 4.14
C VAL A 76 0.73 -6.60 3.64
N GLU A 77 -0.07 -7.62 3.98
CA GLU A 77 0.16 -8.98 3.49
C GLU A 77 0.08 -9.04 1.97
N PHE A 78 -0.92 -8.40 1.35
CA PHE A 78 -1.05 -8.36 -0.11
C PHE A 78 0.14 -7.65 -0.76
N LEU A 79 0.49 -6.45 -0.26
CA LEU A 79 1.61 -5.63 -0.74
C LEU A 79 2.93 -6.41 -0.72
N SER A 80 3.12 -7.28 0.28
CA SER A 80 4.36 -8.03 0.50
C SER A 80 4.46 -9.34 -0.30
N THR A 81 3.32 -9.96 -0.65
CA THR A 81 3.30 -11.36 -1.13
C THR A 81 2.97 -11.51 -2.61
N HIS A 82 2.39 -10.49 -3.26
CA HIS A 82 1.93 -10.56 -4.64
C HIS A 82 2.82 -9.78 -5.62
N LEU A 83 4.12 -9.69 -5.32
CA LEU A 83 5.14 -9.08 -6.19
C LEU A 83 5.54 -10.06 -7.31
N MET A 84 4.72 -10.13 -8.36
CA MET A 84 4.82 -11.13 -9.44
C MET A 84 5.11 -10.53 -10.82
N LYS A 85 5.56 -11.37 -11.76
CA LYS A 85 5.93 -10.94 -13.13
C LYS A 85 4.77 -10.27 -13.87
N SER A 86 3.57 -10.86 -13.79
CA SER A 86 2.33 -10.24 -14.29
C SER A 86 1.74 -9.37 -13.19
N PHE A 87 2.27 -8.16 -13.05
CA PHE A 87 2.00 -7.33 -11.89
C PHE A 87 0.58 -6.74 -11.91
N PRO A 88 -0.25 -6.95 -10.88
CA PRO A 88 -1.66 -6.57 -10.87
C PRO A 88 -1.86 -5.10 -10.47
N PHE A 89 -1.40 -4.16 -11.31
CA PHE A 89 -1.35 -2.73 -10.99
C PHE A 89 -2.64 -2.15 -10.38
N GLU A 90 -3.81 -2.53 -10.89
CA GLU A 90 -5.11 -2.01 -10.43
C GLU A 90 -5.43 -2.43 -8.98
N ILE A 91 -5.17 -3.70 -8.64
CA ILE A 91 -5.38 -4.20 -7.27
C ILE A 91 -4.49 -3.43 -6.30
N TYR A 92 -3.24 -3.17 -6.67
CA TYR A 92 -2.33 -2.35 -5.87
C TYR A 92 -2.78 -0.89 -5.76
N GLY A 93 -3.36 -0.32 -6.82
CA GLY A 93 -4.01 0.99 -6.77
C GLY A 93 -5.11 1.03 -5.70
N HIS A 94 -6.05 0.07 -5.75
CA HIS A 94 -7.12 -0.05 -4.76
C HIS A 94 -6.61 -0.30 -3.33
N CYS A 95 -5.53 -1.07 -3.17
CA CYS A 95 -4.88 -1.26 -1.86
C CYS A 95 -4.41 0.07 -1.26
N LEU A 96 -3.75 0.91 -2.07
CA LEU A 96 -3.22 2.19 -1.62
C LEU A 96 -4.35 3.21 -1.36
N ASP A 97 -5.41 3.21 -2.18
CA ASP A 97 -6.60 4.02 -1.94
C ASP A 97 -7.25 3.65 -0.60
N THR A 98 -7.43 2.36 -0.36
CA THR A 98 -7.97 1.85 0.92
C THR A 98 -7.08 2.27 2.09
N CYS A 99 -5.76 2.11 1.97
CA CYS A 99 -4.80 2.52 2.99
C CYS A 99 -4.94 4.02 3.30
N PHE A 100 -4.97 4.86 2.26
CA PHE A 100 -5.11 6.30 2.42
C PHE A 100 -6.45 6.70 3.06
N HIS A 101 -7.57 6.10 2.65
CA HIS A 101 -8.87 6.41 3.26
C HIS A 101 -8.91 6.08 4.76
N LEU A 102 -8.29 4.97 5.18
CA LEU A 102 -8.16 4.63 6.60
C LEU A 102 -7.33 5.68 7.33
N LEU A 103 -6.16 6.04 6.79
CA LEU A 103 -5.27 7.04 7.38
C LEU A 103 -5.92 8.43 7.46
N SER A 104 -6.64 8.83 6.41
CA SER A 104 -7.36 10.11 6.37
C SER A 104 -8.43 10.18 7.44
N HIS A 105 -9.23 9.11 7.57
CA HIS A 105 -10.26 9.04 8.59
C HIS A 105 -9.67 9.13 10.01
N GLN A 106 -8.54 8.44 10.25
CA GLN A 106 -7.83 8.56 11.52
C GLN A 106 -7.41 10.00 11.82
N ARG A 107 -6.82 10.71 10.85
CA ARG A 107 -6.41 12.10 11.01
C ARG A 107 -7.60 13.01 11.30
N GLU A 108 -8.65 12.92 10.48
CA GLU A 108 -9.85 13.77 10.58
C GLU A 108 -10.56 13.65 11.93
N HIS A 109 -10.51 12.46 12.55
CA HIS A 109 -11.20 12.16 13.81
C HIS A 109 -10.23 12.01 14.99
N SER A 110 -8.94 12.32 14.79
CA SER A 110 -7.88 12.19 15.80
C SER A 110 -7.81 10.79 16.43
N ILE A 111 -8.05 9.75 15.63
CA ILE A 111 -8.00 8.35 16.06
C ILE A 111 -6.55 7.86 15.92
N ARG A 112 -6.01 7.30 17.01
CA ARG A 112 -4.68 6.70 17.04
C ARG A 112 -4.82 5.20 17.18
N LEU A 113 -4.56 4.45 16.10
CA LEU A 113 -4.58 2.99 16.16
C LEU A 113 -3.33 2.47 16.85
N ASP A 114 -3.51 1.46 17.71
CA ASP A 114 -2.40 0.66 18.21
C ASP A 114 -1.91 -0.31 17.12
N TYR A 115 -0.96 0.15 16.31
CA TYR A 115 -0.52 -0.55 15.12
C TYR A 115 0.99 -0.42 14.91
N ASP A 116 1.65 -1.50 14.48
CA ASP A 116 3.08 -1.50 14.15
C ASP A 116 3.30 -0.92 12.75
N TRP A 117 3.35 0.41 12.63
CA TRP A 117 3.42 1.09 11.34
C TRP A 117 4.64 0.72 10.48
N ARG A 118 5.72 0.24 11.10
CA ARG A 118 6.92 -0.24 10.40
C ARG A 118 6.62 -1.33 9.38
N GLN A 119 5.66 -2.21 9.64
CA GLN A 119 5.30 -3.27 8.70
C GLN A 119 4.67 -2.70 7.41
N LEU A 120 3.92 -1.60 7.52
CA LEU A 120 3.36 -0.90 6.37
C LEU A 120 4.44 -0.16 5.58
N TRP A 121 5.28 0.64 6.24
CA TRP A 121 6.34 1.39 5.56
C TRP A 121 7.30 0.45 4.83
N LYS A 122 7.71 -0.65 5.47
CA LYS A 122 8.52 -1.68 4.84
C LYS A 122 7.85 -2.24 3.58
N ALA A 123 6.55 -2.58 3.65
CA ALA A 123 5.83 -3.09 2.50
C ALA A 123 5.73 -2.07 1.35
N LEU A 124 5.57 -0.77 1.67
CA LEU A 124 5.57 0.32 0.70
C LEU A 124 6.94 0.51 0.04
N PHE A 125 8.03 0.41 0.79
CA PHE A 125 9.39 0.46 0.24
C PHE A 125 9.72 -0.76 -0.63
N ASP A 126 9.35 -1.97 -0.18
CA ASP A 126 9.52 -3.20 -0.96
C ASP A 126 8.73 -3.13 -2.27
N LEU A 127 7.51 -2.62 -2.23
CA LEU A 127 6.70 -2.37 -3.42
C LEU A 127 7.36 -1.33 -4.33
N SER A 128 7.80 -0.19 -3.80
CA SER A 128 8.48 0.87 -4.56
C SER A 128 9.70 0.34 -5.30
N ARG A 129 10.56 -0.40 -4.59
CA ARG A 129 11.74 -1.06 -5.17
C ARG A 129 11.36 -2.03 -6.28
N PHE A 130 10.31 -2.82 -6.07
CA PHE A 130 9.84 -3.78 -7.07
C PHE A 130 9.32 -3.07 -8.32
N VAL A 131 8.45 -2.05 -8.18
CA VAL A 131 7.83 -1.37 -9.33
C VAL A 131 8.84 -0.62 -10.16
N VAL A 132 9.82 0.04 -9.54
CA VAL A 132 10.96 0.67 -10.24
C VAL A 132 11.77 -0.38 -10.99
N LYS A 133 12.04 -1.55 -10.38
CA LYS A 133 12.80 -2.63 -11.02
C LYS A 133 12.10 -3.23 -12.24
N ILE A 134 10.77 -3.36 -12.22
CA ILE A 134 10.00 -3.87 -13.37
C ILE A 134 9.70 -2.80 -14.42
N ALA A 135 9.90 -1.52 -14.10
CA ALA A 135 9.78 -0.39 -15.02
C ALA A 135 10.92 -0.36 -16.03
N ARG A 136 11.01 -1.39 -16.87
CA ARG A 136 11.84 -1.38 -18.07
C ARG A 136 11.20 -0.44 -19.11
N PRO A 137 11.97 0.12 -20.07
CA PRO A 137 11.46 1.01 -21.12
C PRO A 137 10.37 0.31 -21.95
N SER A 138 9.14 0.41 -21.48
CA SER A 138 7.99 -0.39 -21.92
C SER A 138 6.70 0.37 -21.65
N ALA A 139 5.63 -0.06 -22.31
CA ALA A 139 4.29 0.54 -22.29
C ALA A 139 3.60 0.64 -20.91
N SER A 140 4.20 0.14 -19.83
CA SER A 140 3.64 0.17 -18.46
C SER A 140 4.14 1.33 -17.60
N CYS A 141 5.01 2.20 -18.13
CA CYS A 141 5.65 3.28 -17.39
C CYS A 141 4.64 4.23 -16.71
N LEU A 142 3.53 4.59 -17.39
CA LEU A 142 2.45 5.39 -16.80
C LEU A 142 1.82 4.71 -15.57
N LYS A 143 1.62 3.39 -15.60
CA LYS A 143 1.05 2.64 -14.47
C LYS A 143 2.03 2.59 -13.29
N VAL A 144 3.33 2.47 -13.56
CA VAL A 144 4.37 2.54 -12.52
C VAL A 144 4.39 3.92 -11.88
N LEU A 145 4.41 4.99 -12.66
CA LEU A 145 4.39 6.37 -12.16
C LEU A 145 3.13 6.64 -11.32
N ALA A 146 1.96 6.24 -11.80
CA ALA A 146 0.70 6.39 -11.05
C ALA A 146 0.73 5.66 -9.70
N LEU A 147 1.31 4.45 -9.66
CA LEU A 147 1.41 3.69 -8.43
C LEU A 147 2.43 4.28 -7.45
N LEU A 148 3.61 4.69 -7.95
CA LEU A 148 4.61 5.38 -7.14
C LEU A 148 4.07 6.68 -6.55
N ARG A 149 3.26 7.43 -7.30
CA ARG A 149 2.63 8.65 -6.81
C ARG A 149 1.69 8.38 -5.63
N LYS A 150 0.88 7.33 -5.69
CA LYS A 150 0.06 6.91 -4.54
C LYS A 150 0.93 6.51 -3.34
N ILE A 151 2.02 5.76 -3.55
CA ILE A 151 2.94 5.35 -2.46
C ILE A 151 3.60 6.58 -1.81
N VAL A 152 4.14 7.48 -2.61
CA VAL A 152 4.74 8.74 -2.15
C VAL A 152 3.68 9.60 -1.45
N GLY A 153 2.44 9.61 -1.94
CA GLY A 153 1.30 10.26 -1.29
C GLY A 153 1.04 9.71 0.12
N VAL A 154 1.07 8.39 0.31
CA VAL A 154 0.95 7.78 1.65
C VAL A 154 2.11 8.22 2.55
N PHE A 155 3.35 8.18 2.07
CA PHE A 155 4.50 8.65 2.87
C PHE A 155 4.38 10.13 3.23
N ASN A 156 4.00 10.99 2.29
CA ASN A 156 3.79 12.40 2.57
C ASN A 156 2.68 12.63 3.60
N PHE A 157 1.64 11.79 3.60
CA PHE A 157 0.59 11.85 4.61
C PHE A 157 1.14 11.54 6.01
N PHE A 158 1.97 10.51 6.17
CA PHE A 158 2.68 10.25 7.43
C PHE A 158 3.62 11.40 7.82
N ILE A 159 4.42 11.89 6.88
CA ILE A 159 5.42 12.93 7.12
C ILE A 159 4.75 14.24 7.59
N THR A 160 3.66 14.64 6.95
CA THR A 160 3.05 15.96 7.15
C THR A 160 1.88 15.98 8.12
N CYS A 161 1.22 14.83 8.34
CA CYS A 161 -0.01 14.74 9.14
C CYS A 161 0.02 13.64 10.21
N GLY A 162 1.14 12.92 10.36
CA GLY A 162 1.29 11.82 11.31
C GLY A 162 1.06 12.20 12.77
N ASP A 163 1.25 13.46 13.14
CA ASP A 163 1.05 13.99 14.50
C ASP A 163 -0.41 13.91 14.94
N GLY A 164 -1.32 13.95 13.95
CA GLY A 164 -2.75 13.76 14.15
C GLY A 164 -3.16 12.32 14.46
N PHE A 165 -2.40 11.30 14.06
CA PHE A 165 -2.87 9.90 14.11
C PHE A 165 -1.86 8.82 14.54
N LEU A 166 -0.56 9.12 14.60
CA LEU A 166 0.44 8.20 15.14
C LEU A 166 0.34 8.12 16.67
N GLN A 167 0.73 6.98 17.26
CA GLN A 167 0.59 6.75 18.70
C GLN A 167 1.41 7.77 19.51
N GLY A 168 2.61 8.11 19.05
CA GLY A 168 3.52 9.00 19.75
C GLY A 168 4.67 9.53 18.88
N PRO A 169 5.51 10.43 19.43
CA PRO A 169 6.67 10.99 18.74
C PRO A 169 7.77 9.96 18.46
N ASP A 170 7.87 8.92 19.27
CA ASP A 170 8.77 7.79 19.05
C ASP A 170 8.47 7.08 17.73
N VAL A 171 7.20 6.94 17.36
CA VAL A 171 6.79 6.37 16.07
C VAL A 171 7.19 7.27 14.90
N TYR A 172 7.29 8.58 15.12
CA TYR A 172 7.85 9.50 14.13
C TYR A 172 9.35 9.30 13.95
N ASP A 173 10.08 9.09 15.03
CA ASP A 173 11.50 8.76 14.97
C ASP A 173 11.71 7.47 14.15
N GLU A 174 10.85 6.46 14.36
CA GLU A 174 10.88 5.20 13.58
C GLU A 174 10.62 5.42 12.08
N LEU A 175 9.66 6.29 11.72
CA LEU A 175 9.38 6.63 10.32
C LEU A 175 10.61 7.23 9.64
N TYR A 176 11.26 8.15 10.31
CA TYR A 176 12.42 8.87 9.79
C TYR A 176 13.65 7.96 9.72
N TYR A 177 13.85 7.13 10.74
CA TYR A 177 14.83 6.06 10.72
C TYR A 177 14.63 5.13 9.52
N GLU A 178 13.39 4.70 9.26
CA GLU A 178 13.08 3.82 8.13
C GLU A 178 13.32 4.50 6.77
N LEU A 179 12.99 5.78 6.63
CA LEU A 179 13.29 6.59 5.43
C LEU A 179 14.80 6.63 5.14
N ILE A 180 15.62 6.89 6.18
CA ILE A 180 17.09 6.91 6.07
C ILE A 180 17.60 5.52 5.70
N ARG A 181 17.12 4.47 6.38
CA ARG A 181 17.50 3.08 6.10
C ARG A 181 17.18 2.67 4.66
N MET A 182 16.14 3.25 4.08
CA MET A 182 15.67 2.99 2.72
C MET A 182 16.07 4.09 1.72
N ALA A 183 17.10 4.89 2.02
CA ALA A 183 17.62 5.96 1.14
C ALA A 183 17.79 5.53 -0.32
N SER A 184 18.44 4.37 -0.56
CA SER A 184 18.62 3.81 -1.91
C SER A 184 17.32 3.58 -2.70
N VAL A 185 16.19 3.34 -2.03
CA VAL A 185 14.89 3.21 -2.69
C VAL A 185 14.36 4.59 -3.09
N VAL A 186 14.53 5.59 -2.22
CA VAL A 186 14.15 6.99 -2.49
C VAL A 186 14.97 7.55 -3.65
N GLU A 187 16.28 7.27 -3.68
CA GLU A 187 17.17 7.60 -4.80
C GLU A 187 16.74 6.89 -6.09
N GLY A 188 16.42 5.59 -6.01
CA GLY A 188 15.94 4.82 -7.17
C GLY A 188 14.64 5.37 -7.77
N ILE A 189 13.71 5.85 -6.94
CA ILE A 189 12.51 6.57 -7.42
C ILE A 189 12.92 7.86 -8.15
N ASN A 190 13.82 8.64 -7.54
CA ASN A 190 14.28 9.91 -8.11
C ASN A 190 14.97 9.73 -9.47
N GLU A 191 15.89 8.76 -9.57
CA GLU A 191 16.59 8.41 -10.81
C GLU A 191 15.60 7.97 -11.90
N PHE A 192 14.65 7.10 -11.55
CA PHE A 192 13.62 6.65 -12.47
C PHE A 192 12.77 7.81 -13.01
N CYS A 193 12.37 8.74 -12.15
CA CYS A 193 11.61 9.91 -12.57
C CYS A 193 12.45 10.86 -13.43
N HIS A 194 13.73 11.09 -13.11
CA HIS A 194 14.61 11.90 -13.96
C HIS A 194 14.80 11.30 -15.35
N GLN A 195 15.04 9.99 -15.44
CA GLN A 195 15.13 9.31 -16.73
C GLN A 195 13.83 9.47 -17.51
N THR A 196 12.68 9.26 -16.87
CA THR A 196 11.37 9.36 -17.51
C THR A 196 10.99 10.79 -17.88
N SER A 197 11.48 11.80 -17.17
CA SER A 197 11.25 13.23 -17.46
C SER A 197 11.88 13.69 -18.79
N THR A 198 12.83 12.92 -19.32
CA THR A 198 13.46 13.16 -20.64
C THR A 198 12.74 12.44 -21.78
N SER A 199 11.64 11.73 -21.50
CA SER A 199 10.82 11.06 -22.51
C SER A 199 10.23 12.04 -23.53
N SER A 200 10.09 11.60 -24.78
CA SER A 200 9.39 12.33 -25.84
C SER A 200 7.87 12.36 -25.63
N ASP A 201 7.34 11.44 -24.84
CA ASP A 201 5.93 11.41 -24.46
C ASP A 201 5.64 12.50 -23.41
N ALA A 202 4.82 13.47 -23.79
CA ALA A 202 4.46 14.61 -22.96
C ALA A 202 3.72 14.21 -21.68
N GLN A 203 2.90 13.15 -21.71
CA GLN A 203 2.17 12.68 -20.54
C GLN A 203 3.14 12.04 -19.55
N LEU A 204 4.03 11.15 -20.03
CA LEU A 204 5.08 10.55 -19.18
C LEU A 204 5.96 11.62 -18.54
N LYS A 205 6.37 12.62 -19.33
CA LYS A 205 7.17 13.74 -18.86
C LYS A 205 6.47 14.55 -17.77
N SER A 206 5.19 14.89 -17.96
CA SER A 206 4.41 15.64 -16.96
C SER A 206 4.31 14.88 -15.64
N VAL A 207 3.86 13.63 -15.69
CA VAL A 207 3.63 12.80 -14.49
C VAL A 207 4.94 12.52 -13.76
N ALA A 208 6.05 12.31 -14.48
CA ALA A 208 7.36 12.14 -13.87
C ALA A 208 7.84 13.40 -13.13
N ASN A 209 7.62 14.59 -13.70
CA ASN A 209 7.96 15.85 -13.04
C ASN A 209 7.11 16.12 -11.80
N GLU A 210 5.82 15.83 -11.86
CA GLU A 210 4.94 15.90 -10.68
C GLU A 210 5.43 14.96 -9.56
N LEU A 211 5.77 13.72 -9.90
CA LEU A 211 6.30 12.77 -8.93
C LEU A 211 7.66 13.19 -8.34
N LEU A 212 8.53 13.86 -9.12
CA LEU A 212 9.76 14.46 -8.60
C LEU A 212 9.46 15.54 -7.55
N LEU A 213 8.42 16.35 -7.76
CA LEU A 213 7.99 17.37 -6.81
C LEU A 213 7.34 16.73 -5.57
N ASP A 214 6.55 15.68 -5.74
CA ASP A 214 5.87 14.99 -4.64
C ASP A 214 6.85 14.23 -3.75
N SER A 215 7.90 13.64 -4.32
CA SER A 215 8.93 12.91 -3.57
C SER A 215 9.99 13.83 -2.90
N ALA A 216 9.83 15.15 -3.00
CA ALA A 216 10.80 16.12 -2.46
C ALA A 216 11.01 16.00 -0.95
N ASN A 217 9.96 15.77 -0.17
CA ASN A 217 10.07 15.63 1.29
C ASN A 217 10.90 14.40 1.68
N MET A 218 10.62 13.25 1.07
CA MET A 218 11.39 12.03 1.34
C MET A 218 12.88 12.24 1.03
N ARG A 219 13.22 12.89 -0.09
CA ARG A 219 14.61 13.22 -0.44
C ARG A 219 15.24 14.21 0.54
N ALA A 220 14.49 15.24 0.96
CA ALA A 220 14.96 16.24 1.90
C ALA A 220 15.31 15.61 3.25
N ILE A 221 14.44 14.72 3.76
CA ILE A 221 14.66 13.96 5.00
C ILE A 221 15.93 13.12 4.89
N VAL A 222 16.03 12.27 3.86
CA VAL A 222 17.20 11.40 3.64
C VAL A 222 18.48 12.22 3.60
N LYS A 223 18.54 13.23 2.74
CA LYS A 223 19.73 14.07 2.56
C LYS A 223 20.13 14.81 3.85
N HIS A 224 19.14 15.33 4.59
CA HIS A 224 19.37 16.04 5.85
C HIS A 224 20.00 15.13 6.89
N PHE A 225 19.38 13.98 7.16
CA PHE A 225 19.85 13.10 8.23
C PHE A 225 21.11 12.33 7.84
N GLU A 226 21.33 11.98 6.57
CA GLU A 226 22.62 11.44 6.12
C GLU A 226 23.77 12.41 6.38
N ALA A 227 23.58 13.71 6.11
CA ALA A 227 24.58 14.72 6.41
C ALA A 227 24.88 14.80 7.91
N LYS A 228 23.84 14.74 8.76
CA LYS A 228 23.98 14.76 10.23
C LYS A 228 24.64 13.50 10.78
N ILE A 229 24.27 12.32 10.27
CA ILE A 229 24.87 11.03 10.61
C ILE A 229 26.35 11.02 10.24
N ASN A 230 26.71 11.48 9.04
CA ASN A 230 28.10 11.56 8.59
C ASN A 230 28.93 12.54 9.43
N ALA A 231 28.34 13.68 9.82
CA ALA A 231 28.99 14.64 10.71
C ALA A 231 29.21 14.05 12.11
N TYR A 232 28.21 13.33 12.65
CA TYR A 232 28.31 12.65 13.94
C TYR A 232 29.38 11.54 13.93
N ALA A 233 29.40 10.73 12.86
CA ALA A 233 30.39 9.68 12.64
C ALA A 233 31.82 10.25 12.61
N SER A 234 32.01 11.34 11.85
CA SER A 234 33.30 12.02 11.72
C SER A 234 33.76 12.62 13.04
N LYS A 235 32.86 13.28 13.79
CA LYS A 235 33.17 13.88 15.10
C LYS A 235 33.55 12.82 16.14
N SER A 236 32.93 11.64 16.07
CA SER A 236 33.14 10.55 17.02
C SER A 236 34.21 9.54 16.56
N ASN A 237 34.85 9.76 15.41
CA ASN A 237 35.78 8.82 14.75
C ASN A 237 35.20 7.40 14.59
N LEU A 238 33.90 7.29 14.28
CA LEU A 238 33.20 6.03 14.05
C LEU A 238 33.07 5.75 12.56
N ALA A 239 33.27 4.48 12.15
CA ALA A 239 33.03 4.05 10.77
C ALA A 239 31.53 3.94 10.44
N SER A 240 30.69 3.66 11.42
CA SER A 240 29.22 3.60 11.30
C SER A 240 28.57 3.80 12.66
N LEU A 241 27.32 4.28 12.67
CA LEU A 241 26.53 4.44 13.90
C LEU A 241 25.72 3.19 14.20
N THR A 242 25.51 2.94 15.49
CA THR A 242 24.50 1.98 15.97
C THR A 242 23.09 2.54 15.79
N GLU A 243 22.07 1.68 15.79
CA GLU A 243 20.66 2.08 15.69
C GLU A 243 20.28 3.12 16.75
N ALA A 244 20.66 2.91 18.00
CA ALA A 244 20.40 3.85 19.10
C ALA A 244 21.03 5.24 18.86
N GLN A 245 22.24 5.29 18.31
CA GLN A 245 22.91 6.54 17.96
C GLN A 245 22.23 7.24 16.78
N VAL A 246 21.70 6.51 15.81
CA VAL A 246 20.91 7.11 14.72
C VAL A 246 19.64 7.75 15.28
N TYR A 247 18.94 7.08 16.20
CA TYR A 247 17.77 7.66 16.88
C TYR A 247 18.10 8.90 17.71
N GLU A 248 19.28 8.95 18.34
CA GLU A 248 19.78 10.15 19.02
C GLU A 248 19.96 11.31 18.03
N VAL A 249 20.66 11.06 16.91
CA VAL A 249 20.85 12.06 15.85
C VAL A 249 19.51 12.55 15.29
N ILE A 250 18.53 11.66 15.09
CA ILE A 250 17.20 12.03 14.59
C ILE A 250 16.52 13.02 15.55
N ARG A 251 16.40 12.64 16.83
CA ARG A 251 15.72 13.43 17.86
C ARG A 251 16.33 14.81 18.07
N GLU A 252 17.65 14.94 17.90
CA GLU A 252 18.37 16.20 18.09
C GLU A 252 18.34 17.15 16.87
N ASN A 253 17.83 16.73 15.71
CA ASN A 253 18.01 17.49 14.46
C ASN A 253 16.72 17.69 13.64
N TYR A 254 15.54 17.64 14.28
CA TYR A 254 14.26 17.98 13.64
C TYR A 254 14.11 19.47 13.32
N ASP A 255 14.64 20.33 14.18
CA ASP A 255 14.52 21.80 14.13
C ASP A 255 15.06 22.42 12.84
N ALA A 256 16.16 21.86 12.31
CA ALA A 256 16.81 22.33 11.09
C ALA A 256 16.21 21.77 9.80
N LEU A 257 15.23 20.85 9.89
CA LEU A 257 14.62 20.23 8.72
C LEU A 257 13.44 21.06 8.19
N THR A 258 13.53 21.49 6.94
CA THR A 258 12.44 22.18 6.24
C THR A 258 11.78 21.26 5.23
N LEU A 259 10.46 21.10 5.33
CA LEU A 259 9.66 20.26 4.44
C LEU A 259 8.61 21.08 3.68
N ARG A 260 8.26 20.59 2.50
CA ARG A 260 7.15 21.13 1.71
C ARG A 260 5.84 20.73 2.37
N VAL A 261 4.94 21.71 2.53
CA VAL A 261 3.55 21.47 2.91
C VAL A 261 2.75 21.19 1.64
N PHE A 262 1.89 20.17 1.69
CA PHE A 262 0.97 19.84 0.61
C PHE A 262 -0.41 20.44 0.92
N GLU A 263 -1.03 21.09 -0.08
CA GLU A 263 -2.37 21.66 0.07
C GLU A 263 -3.43 20.57 0.20
N ASP A 264 -3.43 19.59 -0.71
CA ASP A 264 -4.37 18.49 -0.70
C ASP A 264 -3.74 17.17 -1.23
N LEU A 265 -3.44 16.26 -0.31
CA LEU A 265 -2.93 14.92 -0.64
C LEU A 265 -4.02 13.96 -1.14
N HIS A 266 -5.31 14.28 -0.98
CA HIS A 266 -6.43 13.45 -1.44
C HIS A 266 -6.46 13.34 -2.97
N THR A 267 -5.97 14.36 -3.67
CA THR A 267 -5.86 14.41 -5.13
C THR A 267 -5.14 13.20 -5.74
N HIS A 268 -4.19 12.60 -5.02
CA HIS A 268 -3.46 11.39 -5.46
C HIS A 268 -4.34 10.12 -5.43
N PHE A 269 -5.44 10.15 -4.69
CA PHE A 269 -6.33 9.02 -4.43
C PHE A 269 -7.71 9.18 -5.09
N ASP A 270 -8.06 10.37 -5.56
CA ASP A 270 -9.33 10.62 -6.26
C ASP A 270 -9.32 10.25 -7.76
N LEU A 271 -8.15 10.19 -8.39
CA LEU A 271 -8.05 9.85 -9.81
C LEU A 271 -8.13 8.34 -10.05
N PRO A 272 -8.93 7.90 -11.04
CA PRO A 272 -8.98 6.49 -11.42
C PRO A 272 -7.63 6.04 -11.95
N PHE A 273 -7.23 4.82 -11.60
CA PHE A 273 -5.97 4.24 -12.06
C PHE A 273 -5.99 4.11 -13.61
N PRO A 274 -4.85 4.32 -14.32
CA PRO A 274 -4.83 4.29 -15.78
C PRO A 274 -5.44 3.00 -16.37
N ASN A 275 -6.40 3.18 -17.29
CA ASN A 275 -7.20 2.14 -17.98
C ASN A 275 -8.23 1.39 -17.11
N ALA A 276 -8.51 1.85 -15.88
CA ALA A 276 -9.46 1.21 -14.99
C ALA A 276 -10.86 1.04 -15.64
N ALA A 277 -11.43 2.08 -16.23
CA ALA A 277 -12.80 2.04 -16.76
C ALA A 277 -13.03 0.99 -17.86
N GLN A 278 -12.03 0.74 -18.71
CA GLN A 278 -12.15 -0.23 -19.79
C GLN A 278 -11.99 -1.66 -19.28
N PHE A 279 -11.01 -1.89 -18.39
CA PHE A 279 -10.84 -3.18 -17.73
C PHE A 279 -12.06 -3.57 -16.89
N GLU A 280 -12.68 -2.60 -16.21
CA GLU A 280 -13.83 -2.81 -15.34
C GLU A 280 -15.06 -3.33 -16.07
N LYS A 281 -15.37 -2.76 -17.24
CA LYS A 281 -16.51 -3.20 -18.05
C LYS A 281 -16.33 -4.64 -18.48
N ASP A 282 -15.13 -4.99 -18.94
CA ASP A 282 -14.82 -6.32 -19.43
C ASP A 282 -14.80 -7.36 -18.29
N ALA A 283 -14.20 -7.02 -17.15
CA ALA A 283 -14.16 -7.89 -15.97
C ALA A 283 -15.55 -8.15 -15.37
N LEU A 284 -16.41 -7.11 -15.27
CA LEU A 284 -17.79 -7.27 -14.78
C LEU A 284 -18.62 -8.14 -15.73
N LEU A 285 -18.47 -7.95 -17.04
CA LEU A 285 -19.15 -8.78 -18.04
C LEU A 285 -18.72 -10.25 -17.92
N GLU A 286 -17.42 -10.52 -17.81
CA GLU A 286 -16.91 -11.88 -17.60
C GLU A 286 -17.44 -12.50 -16.31
N MET A 287 -17.42 -11.77 -15.19
CA MET A 287 -17.92 -12.27 -13.91
C MET A 287 -19.42 -12.58 -13.94
N ILE A 288 -20.23 -11.72 -14.58
CA ILE A 288 -21.68 -11.95 -14.75
C ILE A 288 -21.91 -13.16 -15.65
N GLN A 289 -21.21 -13.25 -16.78
CA GLN A 289 -21.32 -14.39 -17.69
C GLN A 289 -20.93 -15.69 -16.99
N GLN A 290 -19.86 -15.67 -16.20
CA GLN A 290 -19.40 -16.82 -15.44
C GLN A 290 -20.40 -17.21 -14.34
N SER A 291 -20.92 -16.25 -13.59
CA SER A 291 -21.96 -16.51 -12.56
C SER A 291 -23.20 -17.14 -13.20
N ARG A 292 -23.64 -16.62 -14.35
CA ARG A 292 -24.74 -17.20 -15.13
C ARG A 292 -24.44 -18.64 -15.56
N ARG A 293 -23.23 -18.92 -16.06
CA ARG A 293 -22.80 -20.28 -16.43
C ARG A 293 -22.79 -21.22 -15.24
N PHE A 294 -22.30 -20.78 -14.08
CA PHE A 294 -22.33 -21.58 -12.86
C PHE A 294 -23.75 -21.90 -12.40
N CYS A 295 -24.66 -20.90 -12.40
CA CYS A 295 -26.06 -21.12 -12.07
C CYS A 295 -26.73 -22.10 -13.04
N LEU A 296 -26.46 -21.98 -14.35
CA LEU A 296 -26.96 -22.91 -15.37
C LEU A 296 -26.42 -24.33 -15.15
N ASN A 297 -25.12 -24.49 -14.94
CA ASN A 297 -24.51 -25.80 -14.69
C ASN A 297 -25.03 -26.45 -13.41
N ALA A 298 -25.21 -25.66 -12.35
CA ALA A 298 -25.81 -26.13 -11.11
C ALA A 298 -27.26 -26.57 -11.34
N SER A 299 -28.05 -25.79 -12.08
CA SER A 299 -29.43 -26.13 -12.44
C SER A 299 -29.50 -27.44 -13.23
N VAL A 300 -28.64 -27.62 -14.22
CA VAL A 300 -28.55 -28.86 -15.02
C VAL A 300 -28.15 -30.05 -14.15
N ALA A 301 -27.17 -29.87 -13.25
CA ALA A 301 -26.76 -30.92 -12.31
C ALA A 301 -27.89 -31.32 -11.35
N PHE A 302 -28.67 -30.36 -10.87
CA PHE A 302 -29.86 -30.64 -10.06
C PHE A 302 -30.92 -31.41 -10.86
N GLN A 303 -31.22 -30.98 -12.09
CA GLN A 303 -32.17 -31.67 -12.98
C GLN A 303 -31.76 -33.12 -13.27
N SER A 304 -30.47 -33.35 -13.54
CA SER A 304 -29.93 -34.72 -13.74
C SER A 304 -30.14 -35.60 -12.51
N ARG A 305 -29.85 -35.08 -11.32
CA ARG A 305 -30.08 -35.82 -10.06
C ARG A 305 -31.56 -36.11 -9.80
N PHE A 306 -32.45 -35.16 -10.10
CA PHE A 306 -33.89 -35.40 -9.99
C PHE A 306 -34.38 -36.44 -10.99
N SER A 307 -33.83 -36.45 -12.22
CA SER A 307 -34.16 -37.49 -13.20
C SER A 307 -33.68 -38.88 -12.77
N GLU A 308 -32.49 -39.00 -12.19
CA GLU A 308 -31.99 -40.27 -11.63
C GLU A 308 -32.90 -40.79 -10.50
N LEU A 309 -33.37 -39.90 -9.62
CA LEU A 309 -34.30 -40.25 -8.55
C LEU A 309 -35.68 -40.67 -9.05
N SER A 310 -36.13 -40.12 -10.19
CA SER A 310 -37.43 -40.47 -10.79
C SER A 310 -37.49 -41.86 -11.45
N VAL A 311 -36.33 -42.51 -11.66
CA VAL A 311 -36.23 -43.84 -12.31
C VAL A 311 -36.22 -44.99 -11.27
N ILE A 312 -36.25 -44.68 -9.97
CA ILE A 312 -36.27 -45.68 -8.87
C ILE A 312 -37.71 -46.15 -8.56
N HIS A 313 -38.51 -46.44 -9.59
CA HIS A 313 -39.80 -47.10 -9.45
C HIS A 313 -39.89 -48.35 -10.33
#